data_AF-R1GHG2-F1
#
_entry.id   AF-R1GHG2-F1
#
_cell.length_a   1.000
_cell.length_b   1.000
_cell.length_c   1.000
_cell.angle_alpha   90.00
_cell.angle_beta   90.00
_cell.angle_gamma   90.00
#
_symmetry.space_group_name_H-M   'P 1'
#
loop_
_entity.id
_entity.type
_entity.pdbx_description
1 polymer ?
#
loop_
_entity_poly.entity_id
_entity_poly.type
_entity_poly.pdbx_seq_one_letter_code
_entity_poly.pdbx_strand_id
1 'polypeptide(L)'
;MPRLRLAALLAAGSLALVSGCSGTPSTPAPAAASSSSAAPSPSAPAAPALDAAKVGPAVADAAKQASAVHVKGTMAQDGSNVNLDLQLNPDSAGGTVVKDGLEIPVLRIGDKYWFKFTDSLVKQAGVPAAAAKQLTGKWVASTAKVGAGIADAFKVFLDYKSFTQGTLGELEKSTFTGGEPTTLAGAPALSFTSPDGTATVAATEPHYLLRMQDPKSGAMEFSDWNKPTTVSEPPAAEIYSGPGS
;
A
#
# COMPACT_ATOMS: atom_id res chain seq x y z
N MET A 1 -6.14 11.76 18.59
CA MET A 1 -6.97 12.57 17.67
C MET A 1 -6.52 14.02 17.74
N PRO A 2 -6.08 14.59 16.62
CA PRO A 2 -6.65 15.89 16.25
C PRO A 2 -7.04 15.95 14.76
N ARG A 3 -8.18 16.57 14.49
CA ARG A 3 -8.68 16.94 13.17
C ARG A 3 -7.95 18.20 12.72
N LEU A 4 -7.37 18.24 11.52
CA LEU A 4 -6.84 19.47 10.96
C LEU A 4 -7.74 19.97 9.84
N ARG A 5 -8.25 21.19 10.04
CA ARG A 5 -9.19 21.91 9.17
C ARG A 5 -8.46 22.51 7.97
N LEU A 6 -9.16 22.48 6.84
CA LEU A 6 -8.84 23.12 5.58
C LEU A 6 -8.66 24.64 5.73
N ALA A 7 -7.67 25.20 5.05
CA ALA A 7 -7.65 26.60 4.63
C ALA A 7 -7.19 26.66 3.17
N ALA A 8 -8.12 27.00 2.28
CA ALA A 8 -7.88 27.36 0.90
C ALA A 8 -7.53 28.85 0.81
N LEU A 9 -6.81 29.28 -0.23
CA LEU A 9 -7.15 30.42 -1.10
C LEU A 9 -6.04 30.70 -2.15
N LEU A 10 -6.50 30.77 -3.41
CA LEU A 10 -6.13 31.67 -4.51
C LEU A 10 -4.73 31.63 -5.15
N ALA A 11 -4.70 31.36 -6.46
CA ALA A 11 -4.21 32.33 -7.45
C ALA A 11 -4.74 32.04 -8.86
N ALA A 12 -5.14 33.10 -9.55
CA ALA A 12 -5.70 33.15 -10.89
C ALA A 12 -4.60 33.32 -11.97
N GLY A 13 -4.92 32.99 -13.23
CA GLY A 13 -4.19 33.41 -14.43
C GLY A 13 -4.64 32.61 -15.65
N SER A 14 -5.49 33.10 -16.56
CA SER A 14 -5.29 34.11 -17.63
C SER A 14 -5.14 33.48 -19.02
N LEU A 15 -6.05 33.90 -19.90
CA LEU A 15 -6.22 33.79 -21.36
C LEU A 15 -5.01 33.43 -22.25
N ALA A 16 -5.31 32.69 -23.33
CA ALA A 16 -4.76 32.96 -24.66
C ALA A 16 -5.79 32.67 -25.77
N LEU A 17 -6.06 33.68 -26.60
CA LEU A 17 -6.86 33.66 -27.82
C LEU A 17 -5.98 33.27 -29.02
N VAL A 18 -6.50 32.47 -29.95
CA VAL A 18 -6.04 32.46 -31.35
C VAL A 18 -7.25 32.47 -32.28
N SER A 19 -7.20 33.39 -33.24
CA SER A 19 -8.19 33.64 -34.30
C SER A 19 -7.54 33.45 -35.68
N GLY A 20 -8.37 33.14 -36.70
CA GLY A 20 -8.05 33.26 -38.14
C GLY A 20 -7.91 31.89 -38.84
N CYS A 21 -8.42 31.62 -40.04
CA CYS A 21 -8.95 32.49 -41.11
C CYS A 21 -9.89 31.69 -42.05
N SER A 22 -10.51 32.38 -42.99
CA SER A 22 -11.78 32.06 -43.69
C SER A 22 -11.62 31.67 -45.18
N GLY A 23 -12.55 30.84 -45.69
CA GLY A 23 -13.17 30.85 -47.05
C GLY A 23 -12.42 30.22 -48.25
N THR A 24 -13.01 29.66 -49.33
CA THR A 24 -14.37 29.28 -49.84
C THR A 24 -14.13 28.43 -51.17
N PRO A 25 -15.07 28.15 -52.10
CA PRO A 25 -15.81 26.88 -52.36
C PRO A 25 -15.48 26.03 -53.63
N SER A 26 -16.00 24.78 -53.62
CA SER A 26 -16.69 23.94 -54.66
C SER A 26 -16.18 23.74 -56.11
N THR A 27 -16.01 22.48 -56.56
CA THR A 27 -16.67 21.82 -57.74
C THR A 27 -16.43 20.27 -57.74
N PRO A 28 -17.07 19.39 -58.57
CA PRO A 28 -17.78 18.19 -58.12
C PRO A 28 -17.17 16.82 -58.55
N ALA A 29 -17.86 15.75 -58.13
CA ALA A 29 -17.58 14.31 -58.19
C ALA A 29 -17.20 13.68 -59.56
N PRO A 30 -16.74 12.42 -59.54
CA PRO A 30 -17.66 11.32 -59.90
C PRO A 30 -17.59 10.07 -58.98
N ALA A 31 -18.43 9.10 -59.30
CA ALA A 31 -19.03 8.06 -58.47
C ALA A 31 -18.16 6.83 -58.12
N ALA A 32 -18.54 6.24 -56.97
CA ALA A 32 -18.65 4.82 -56.61
C ALA A 32 -17.54 3.81 -56.98
N ALA A 33 -16.89 3.29 -55.94
CA ALA A 33 -16.52 1.87 -55.85
C ALA A 33 -16.68 1.41 -54.39
N SER A 34 -17.66 0.53 -54.18
CA SER A 34 -17.93 -0.13 -52.90
C SER A 34 -16.78 -1.09 -52.56
N SER A 35 -16.27 -1.03 -51.34
CA SER A 35 -15.39 -2.07 -50.76
C SER A 35 -15.60 -2.09 -49.26
N SER A 36 -16.00 -3.25 -48.74
CA SER A 36 -16.47 -3.53 -47.39
C SER A 36 -15.68 -2.86 -46.27
N SER A 37 -16.31 -1.92 -45.57
CA SER A 37 -15.86 -1.51 -44.24
C SER A 37 -16.46 -2.48 -43.23
N ALA A 38 -15.59 -3.25 -42.57
CA ALA A 38 -15.95 -4.19 -41.52
C ALA A 38 -16.91 -3.54 -40.51
N ALA A 39 -17.99 -4.26 -40.18
CA ALA A 39 -18.87 -3.86 -39.10
C ALA A 39 -18.04 -3.71 -37.81
N PRO A 40 -18.24 -2.64 -37.02
CA PRO A 40 -17.62 -2.57 -35.70
C PRO A 40 -18.11 -3.78 -34.90
N SER A 41 -17.19 -4.65 -34.48
CA SER A 41 -17.48 -5.67 -33.49
C SER A 41 -18.16 -4.97 -32.31
N PRO A 42 -19.28 -5.49 -31.78
CA PRO A 42 -19.88 -4.92 -30.59
C PRO A 42 -18.84 -5.02 -29.48
N SER A 43 -18.27 -3.87 -29.09
CA SER A 43 -17.48 -3.76 -27.88
C SER A 43 -18.35 -4.33 -26.77
N ALA A 44 -17.88 -5.40 -26.13
CA ALA A 44 -18.52 -5.93 -24.95
C ALA A 44 -18.82 -4.76 -24.01
N PRO A 45 -20.01 -4.69 -23.38
CA PRO A 45 -20.31 -3.64 -22.42
C PRO A 45 -19.16 -3.60 -21.41
N ALA A 46 -18.47 -2.45 -21.33
CA ALA A 46 -17.48 -2.26 -20.29
C ALA A 46 -18.18 -2.55 -18.96
N ALA A 47 -17.59 -3.42 -18.14
CA ALA A 47 -18.07 -3.63 -16.78
C ALA A 47 -18.30 -2.26 -16.13
N PRO A 48 -19.40 -2.05 -15.40
CA PRO A 48 -19.66 -0.76 -14.79
C PRO A 48 -18.46 -0.39 -13.92
N ALA A 49 -17.86 0.76 -14.21
CA ALA A 49 -16.74 1.26 -13.44
C ALA A 49 -17.17 1.40 -11.98
N LEU A 50 -16.27 1.04 -11.05
CA LEU A 50 -16.52 1.16 -9.62
C LEU A 50 -16.89 2.60 -9.27
N ASP A 51 -18.06 2.80 -8.66
CA ASP A 51 -18.50 4.11 -8.17
C ASP A 51 -17.53 4.61 -7.09
N ALA A 52 -17.07 5.86 -7.21
CA ALA A 52 -16.18 6.50 -6.24
C ALA A 52 -16.70 6.41 -4.80
N ALA A 53 -18.02 6.50 -4.60
CA ALA A 53 -18.64 6.38 -3.27
C ALA A 53 -18.56 4.95 -2.69
N LYS A 54 -18.20 3.95 -3.49
CA LYS A 54 -18.10 2.53 -3.11
C LYS A 54 -16.66 2.04 -2.97
N VAL A 55 -15.66 2.86 -3.31
CA VAL A 55 -14.24 2.48 -3.27
C VAL A 55 -13.80 2.00 -1.89
N GLY A 56 -14.04 2.79 -0.85
CA GLY A 56 -13.66 2.44 0.52
C GLY A 56 -14.24 1.10 0.97
N PRO A 57 -15.58 0.93 0.95
CA PRO A 57 -16.22 -0.35 1.27
C PRO A 57 -15.74 -1.52 0.42
N ALA A 58 -15.60 -1.35 -0.90
CA ALA A 58 -15.17 -2.42 -1.80
C ALA A 58 -13.75 -2.91 -1.47
N VAL A 59 -12.81 -1.99 -1.25
CA VAL A 59 -11.44 -2.32 -0.84
C VAL A 59 -11.41 -3.01 0.52
N ALA A 60 -12.16 -2.50 1.49
CA ALA A 60 -12.21 -3.07 2.83
C ALA A 60 -12.80 -4.50 2.81
N ASP A 61 -13.84 -4.73 2.02
CA ASP A 61 -14.46 -6.06 1.88
C ASP A 61 -13.55 -7.03 1.11
N ALA A 62 -12.87 -6.57 0.05
CA ALA A 62 -11.88 -7.37 -0.65
C ALA A 62 -10.76 -7.83 0.30
N ALA A 63 -10.26 -6.93 1.14
CA ALA A 63 -9.23 -7.25 2.13
C ALA A 63 -9.72 -8.21 3.21
N LYS A 64 -10.97 -8.08 3.69
CA LYS A 64 -11.56 -9.03 4.67
C LYS A 64 -11.64 -10.46 4.12
N GLN A 65 -11.83 -10.61 2.81
CA GLN A 65 -11.95 -11.91 2.15
C GLN A 65 -10.62 -12.48 1.66
N ALA A 66 -9.57 -11.66 1.60
CA ALA A 66 -8.28 -12.10 1.09
C ALA A 66 -7.52 -13.00 2.08
N SER A 67 -6.77 -13.95 1.52
CA SER A 67 -5.98 -14.91 2.30
C SER A 67 -4.53 -14.46 2.55
N ALA A 68 -4.09 -13.38 1.91
CA ALA A 68 -2.76 -12.81 2.06
C ALA A 68 -2.65 -11.46 1.32
N VAL A 69 -1.66 -10.66 1.69
CA VAL A 69 -1.21 -9.48 0.93
C VAL A 69 0.27 -9.22 1.18
N HIS A 70 0.97 -8.77 0.15
CA HIS A 70 2.31 -8.20 0.25
C HIS A 70 2.25 -6.68 0.20
N VAL A 71 2.83 -6.02 1.19
CA VAL A 71 2.73 -4.59 1.43
C VAL A 71 4.12 -3.98 1.41
N LYS A 72 4.31 -2.95 0.58
CA LYS A 72 5.61 -2.28 0.46
C LYS A 72 5.47 -0.78 0.35
N GLY A 73 6.25 -0.04 1.10
CA GLY A 73 6.35 1.41 0.95
C GLY A 73 6.37 2.15 2.27
N THR A 74 6.12 3.45 2.22
CA THR A 74 6.24 4.36 3.36
C THR A 74 4.88 4.86 3.83
N MET A 75 4.71 4.89 5.14
CA MET A 75 3.56 5.51 5.80
C MET A 75 4.02 6.39 6.96
N ALA A 76 3.16 7.31 7.38
CA ALA A 76 3.36 8.08 8.60
C ALA A 76 2.75 7.35 9.79
N GLN A 77 3.53 7.19 10.87
CA GLN A 77 3.08 6.68 12.15
C GLN A 77 3.70 7.53 13.27
N ASP A 78 2.87 8.03 14.19
CA ASP A 78 3.30 8.86 15.33
C ASP A 78 4.20 10.05 14.93
N GLY A 79 3.91 10.68 13.78
CA GLY A 79 4.68 11.81 13.26
C GLY A 79 6.03 11.45 12.64
N SER A 80 6.34 10.16 12.49
CA SER A 80 7.56 9.66 11.84
C SER A 80 7.22 8.80 10.63
N ASN A 81 8.10 8.77 9.63
CA ASN A 81 7.94 7.88 8.48
C ASN A 81 8.45 6.48 8.84
N VAL A 82 7.64 5.48 8.54
CA VAL A 82 7.96 4.07 8.69
C VAL A 82 7.87 3.43 7.31
N ASN A 83 8.94 2.77 6.89
CA ASN A 83 8.96 2.01 5.64
C ASN A 83 8.72 0.53 5.96
N LEU A 84 7.77 -0.07 5.25
CA LEU A 84 7.37 -1.46 5.40
C LEU A 84 7.71 -2.23 4.11
N ASP A 85 8.12 -3.48 4.28
CA ASP A 85 8.17 -4.49 3.23
C ASP A 85 7.75 -5.81 3.90
N LEU A 86 6.44 -6.11 3.87
CA LEU A 86 5.81 -7.14 4.70
C LEU A 86 4.93 -8.05 3.87
N GLN A 87 5.13 -9.35 4.04
CA GLN A 87 4.13 -10.36 3.70
C GLN A 87 3.20 -10.57 4.90
N LEU A 88 1.90 -10.41 4.69
CA LEU A 88 0.88 -10.60 5.71
C LEU A 88 -0.06 -11.73 5.28
N ASN A 89 -0.17 -12.74 6.15
CA ASN A 89 -1.15 -13.82 6.08
C ASN A 89 -2.00 -13.79 7.38
N PRO A 90 -3.17 -14.45 7.43
CA PRO A 90 -4.01 -14.47 8.64
C PRO A 90 -3.27 -14.92 9.91
N ASP A 91 -2.47 -16.00 9.80
CA ASP A 91 -1.82 -16.63 10.96
C ASP A 91 -0.29 -16.42 10.98
N SER A 92 0.26 -15.70 10.01
CA SER A 92 1.69 -15.45 9.94
C SER A 92 2.02 -14.17 9.17
N ALA A 93 3.13 -13.53 9.54
CA ALA A 93 3.63 -12.38 8.83
C ALA A 93 5.15 -12.36 8.88
N GLY A 94 5.80 -11.77 7.88
CA GLY A 94 7.25 -11.66 7.87
C GLY A 94 7.71 -10.58 6.91
N GLY A 95 8.89 -10.04 7.19
CA GLY A 95 9.51 -9.04 6.33
C GLY A 95 10.34 -8.06 7.15
N THR A 96 10.32 -6.80 6.73
CA THR A 96 11.19 -5.77 7.25
C THR A 96 10.42 -4.49 7.56
N VAL A 97 10.73 -3.90 8.71
CA VAL A 97 10.30 -2.55 9.08
C VAL A 97 11.54 -1.68 9.20
N VAL A 98 11.51 -0.51 8.56
CA VAL A 98 12.56 0.50 8.67
C VAL A 98 11.97 1.73 9.34
N LYS A 99 12.54 2.12 10.47
CA LYS A 99 12.19 3.35 11.19
C LYS A 99 13.46 4.09 11.57
N ASP A 100 13.51 5.39 11.29
CA ASP A 100 14.68 6.24 11.59
C ASP A 100 16.00 5.69 10.99
N GLY A 101 15.91 5.05 9.81
CA GLY A 101 17.04 4.39 9.14
C GLY A 101 17.47 3.05 9.75
N LEU A 102 16.78 2.57 10.79
CA LEU A 102 17.04 1.27 11.41
C LEU A 102 16.17 0.20 10.75
N GLU A 103 16.83 -0.69 10.03
CA GLU A 103 16.20 -1.87 9.45
C GLU A 103 16.05 -2.97 10.51
N ILE A 104 14.81 -3.42 10.69
CA ILE A 104 14.44 -4.43 11.69
C ILE A 104 13.63 -5.52 10.97
N PRO A 105 14.26 -6.68 10.72
CA PRO A 105 13.55 -7.88 10.29
C PRO A 105 12.57 -8.31 11.37
N VAL A 106 11.35 -8.60 10.97
CA VAL A 106 10.23 -8.94 11.84
C VAL A 106 9.52 -10.19 11.35
N LEU A 107 8.92 -10.90 12.31
CA LEU A 107 8.28 -12.18 12.06
C LEU A 107 7.14 -12.38 13.06
N ARG A 108 6.05 -12.99 12.60
CA ARG A 108 4.96 -13.49 13.41
C ARG A 108 4.53 -14.88 12.93
N ILE A 109 4.31 -15.79 13.87
CA ILE A 109 3.70 -17.12 13.67
C ILE A 109 2.69 -17.34 14.79
N GLY A 110 1.39 -17.39 14.47
CA GLY A 110 0.32 -17.42 15.46
C GLY A 110 0.42 -16.22 16.40
N ASP A 111 0.52 -16.46 17.70
CA ASP A 111 0.65 -15.40 18.72
C ASP A 111 2.10 -15.07 19.10
N LYS A 112 3.07 -15.72 18.45
CA LYS A 112 4.49 -15.50 18.69
C LYS A 112 5.02 -14.46 17.72
N TYR A 113 5.73 -13.48 18.25
CA TYR A 113 6.36 -12.40 17.49
C TYR A 113 7.86 -12.42 17.75
N TRP A 114 8.62 -12.16 16.71
CA TRP A 114 10.07 -12.04 16.77
C TRP A 114 10.53 -10.83 15.99
N PHE A 115 11.65 -10.29 16.43
CA PHE A 115 12.37 -9.24 15.72
C PHE A 115 13.86 -9.54 15.83
N LYS A 116 14.60 -9.22 14.77
CA LYS A 116 16.03 -9.50 14.70
C LYS A 116 16.82 -8.30 15.19
N PHE A 117 17.72 -8.51 16.14
CA PHE A 117 18.64 -7.47 16.59
C PHE A 117 19.75 -7.27 15.56
N THR A 118 19.52 -6.37 14.61
CA THR A 118 20.55 -5.99 13.63
C THR A 118 21.70 -5.22 14.28
N ASP A 119 22.84 -5.16 13.62
CA ASP A 119 23.99 -4.36 14.09
C ASP A 119 23.62 -2.92 14.38
N SER A 120 22.79 -2.33 13.50
CA SER A 120 22.30 -0.96 13.64
C SER A 120 21.41 -0.80 14.88
N LEU A 121 20.50 -1.76 15.12
CA LEU A 121 19.63 -1.72 16.30
C LEU A 121 20.42 -1.89 17.59
N VAL A 122 21.40 -2.80 17.62
CA VAL A 122 22.26 -3.03 18.79
C VAL A 122 23.07 -1.79 19.14
N LYS A 123 23.64 -1.12 18.13
CA LYS A 123 24.37 0.15 18.31
C LYS A 123 23.46 1.26 18.83
N GLN A 124 22.28 1.43 18.23
CA GLN A 124 21.32 2.46 18.63
C GLN A 124 20.79 2.24 20.04
N ALA A 125 20.49 0.99 20.40
CA ALA A 125 19.97 0.65 21.72
C ALA A 125 21.02 0.75 22.85
N GLY A 126 22.28 1.07 22.53
CA GLY A 126 23.34 1.22 23.53
C GLY A 126 23.64 -0.07 24.30
N VAL A 127 23.45 -1.23 23.67
CA VAL A 127 23.63 -2.53 24.32
C VAL A 127 25.10 -2.70 24.73
N PRO A 128 25.40 -3.06 26.00
CA PRO A 128 26.77 -3.29 26.44
C PRO A 128 27.51 -4.31 25.57
N ALA A 129 28.80 -4.06 25.28
CA ALA A 129 29.58 -4.86 24.34
C ALA A 129 29.57 -6.38 24.62
N ALA A 130 29.52 -6.79 25.89
CA ALA A 130 29.43 -8.18 26.28
C ALA A 130 28.11 -8.84 25.83
N ALA A 131 26.99 -8.12 25.95
CA ALA A 131 25.67 -8.59 25.53
C ALA A 131 25.47 -8.44 24.01
N ALA A 132 26.03 -7.38 23.40
CA ALA A 132 25.95 -7.12 21.97
C ALA A 132 26.45 -8.32 21.15
N LYS A 133 27.58 -8.94 21.53
CA LYS A 133 28.12 -10.13 20.84
C LYS A 133 27.16 -11.32 20.81
N GLN A 134 26.31 -11.47 21.82
CA GLN A 134 25.35 -12.57 21.92
C GLN A 134 24.02 -12.24 21.25
N LEU A 135 23.69 -10.95 21.14
CA LEU A 135 22.39 -10.45 20.70
C LEU A 135 22.36 -10.09 19.20
N THR A 136 23.46 -9.55 18.67
CA THR A 136 23.58 -9.19 17.26
C THR A 136 23.28 -10.38 16.35
N GLY A 137 22.40 -10.15 15.38
CA GLY A 137 21.96 -11.13 14.39
C GLY A 137 21.02 -12.19 14.95
N LYS A 138 20.60 -12.10 16.22
CA LYS A 138 19.65 -13.04 16.82
C LYS A 138 18.22 -12.55 16.72
N TRP A 139 17.31 -13.51 16.56
CA TRP A 139 15.88 -13.32 16.70
C TRP A 139 15.52 -13.32 18.18
N VAL A 140 14.85 -12.28 18.62
CA VAL A 140 14.38 -12.12 19.98
C VAL A 140 12.87 -12.22 19.99
N ALA A 141 12.33 -13.08 20.84
CA ALA A 141 10.91 -13.21 21.04
C ALA A 141 10.36 -11.95 21.71
N SER A 142 9.13 -11.54 21.36
CA SER A 142 8.47 -10.38 21.96
C SER A 142 8.24 -10.48 23.46
N THR A 143 8.25 -11.70 24.00
CA THR A 143 8.09 -11.99 25.43
C THR A 143 9.39 -11.86 26.21
N ALA A 144 10.52 -11.74 25.51
CA ALA A 144 11.82 -11.55 26.14
C ALA A 144 11.85 -10.19 26.85
N LYS A 145 12.54 -10.14 27.99
CA LYS A 145 12.81 -8.88 28.70
C LYS A 145 13.76 -8.00 27.88
N VAL A 146 14.68 -8.63 27.14
CA VAL A 146 15.52 -7.92 26.18
C VAL A 146 14.66 -7.45 25.01
N GLY A 147 14.66 -6.15 24.75
CA GLY A 147 13.81 -5.55 23.72
C GLY A 147 12.32 -5.42 24.09
N ALA A 148 11.99 -5.45 25.39
CA ALA A 148 10.67 -5.05 25.87
C ALA A 148 10.25 -3.69 25.29
N GLY A 149 9.01 -3.60 24.80
CA GLY A 149 8.45 -2.42 24.14
C GLY A 149 8.75 -2.31 22.63
N ILE A 150 9.83 -2.92 22.12
CA ILE A 150 10.11 -2.96 20.67
C ILE A 150 9.05 -3.80 19.96
N ALA A 151 8.72 -4.96 20.53
CA ALA A 151 7.74 -5.85 19.93
C ALA A 151 6.34 -5.23 19.83
N ASP A 152 5.91 -4.49 20.85
CA ASP A 152 4.58 -3.86 20.85
C ASP A 152 4.44 -2.83 19.73
N ALA A 153 5.53 -2.14 19.36
CA ALA A 153 5.55 -1.20 18.26
C ALA A 153 5.25 -1.84 16.91
N PHE A 154 5.65 -3.10 16.69
CA PHE A 154 5.49 -3.78 15.39
C PHE A 154 4.30 -4.75 15.33
N LYS A 155 3.71 -5.13 16.47
CA LYS A 155 2.53 -6.01 16.50
C LYS A 155 1.39 -5.51 15.61
N VAL A 156 1.16 -4.20 15.59
CA VAL A 156 0.10 -3.57 14.76
C VAL A 156 0.30 -3.81 13.26
N PHE A 157 1.55 -3.98 12.82
CA PHE A 157 1.88 -4.21 11.41
C PHE A 157 1.84 -5.68 11.02
N LEU A 158 2.08 -6.58 11.98
CA LEU A 158 2.23 -8.02 11.74
C LEU A 158 0.93 -8.80 11.90
N ASP A 159 -0.12 -8.18 12.43
CA ASP A 159 -1.45 -8.77 12.43
C ASP A 159 -2.24 -8.36 11.20
N TYR A 160 -2.56 -9.33 10.34
CA TYR A 160 -3.28 -9.09 9.08
C TYR A 160 -4.58 -8.32 9.31
N LYS A 161 -5.39 -8.73 10.29
CA LYS A 161 -6.69 -8.11 10.55
C LYS A 161 -6.52 -6.70 11.11
N SER A 162 -5.64 -6.51 12.09
CA SER A 162 -5.38 -5.21 12.70
C SER A 162 -4.80 -4.23 11.68
N PHE A 163 -3.86 -4.69 10.85
CA PHE A 163 -3.28 -3.91 9.75
C PHE A 163 -4.34 -3.52 8.73
N THR A 164 -5.07 -4.50 8.16
CA THR A 164 -6.08 -4.21 7.13
C THR A 164 -7.22 -3.35 7.66
N GLN A 165 -7.71 -3.58 8.87
CA GLN A 165 -8.74 -2.73 9.48
C GLN A 165 -8.23 -1.32 9.80
N GLY A 166 -7.01 -1.22 10.32
CA GLY A 166 -6.39 0.05 10.67
C GLY A 166 -6.01 0.90 9.46
N THR A 167 -5.59 0.27 8.37
CA THR A 167 -5.13 0.98 7.16
C THR A 167 -6.23 1.08 6.10
N LEU A 168 -6.87 -0.03 5.76
CA LEU A 168 -7.84 -0.09 4.66
C LEU A 168 -9.25 0.26 5.13
N GLY A 169 -9.59 -0.06 6.38
CA GLY A 169 -10.85 0.36 6.99
C GLY A 169 -10.96 1.88 7.17
N GLU A 170 -9.84 2.61 7.18
CA GLU A 170 -9.88 4.07 7.17
C GLU A 170 -10.35 4.65 5.82
N LEU A 171 -10.15 3.92 4.72
CA LEU A 171 -10.63 4.35 3.40
C LEU A 171 -12.16 4.37 3.33
N GLU A 172 -12.87 3.62 4.18
CA GLU A 172 -14.34 3.70 4.31
C GLU A 172 -14.81 5.08 4.79
N LYS A 173 -13.92 5.85 5.44
CA LYS A 173 -14.20 7.20 5.94
C LYS A 173 -13.81 8.29 4.95
N SER A 174 -13.06 7.95 3.91
CA SER A 174 -12.61 8.89 2.89
C SER A 174 -13.65 9.07 1.80
N THR A 175 -13.84 10.32 1.37
CA THR A 175 -14.65 10.64 0.19
C THR A 175 -13.76 10.64 -1.04
N PHE A 176 -14.01 9.70 -1.95
CA PHE A 176 -13.32 9.61 -3.22
C PHE A 176 -14.10 10.30 -4.34
N THR A 177 -13.37 10.73 -5.36
CA THR A 177 -13.87 11.25 -6.63
C THR A 177 -13.04 10.66 -7.76
N GLY A 178 -13.56 10.71 -8.99
CA GLY A 178 -12.91 10.15 -10.17
C GLY A 178 -13.23 8.68 -10.37
N GLY A 179 -12.23 7.92 -10.83
CA GLY A 179 -12.37 6.54 -11.27
C GLY A 179 -11.77 6.34 -12.66
N GLU A 180 -10.70 7.08 -12.96
CA GLU A 180 -10.06 7.11 -14.25
C GLU A 180 -9.33 5.79 -14.50
N PRO A 181 -9.57 5.13 -15.65
CA PRO A 181 -8.82 3.95 -16.03
C PRO A 181 -7.32 4.24 -16.10
N THR A 182 -6.54 3.36 -15.51
CA THR A 182 -5.08 3.43 -15.52
C THR A 182 -4.49 2.03 -15.59
N THR A 183 -3.16 1.94 -15.59
CA THR A 183 -2.44 0.68 -15.51
C THR A 183 -1.39 0.80 -14.42
N LEU A 184 -1.34 -0.18 -13.52
CA LEU A 184 -0.34 -0.26 -12.46
C LEU A 184 0.30 -1.64 -12.49
N ALA A 185 1.64 -1.67 -12.57
CA ALA A 185 2.42 -2.91 -12.71
C ALA A 185 1.92 -3.85 -13.84
N GLY A 186 1.41 -3.26 -14.94
CA GLY A 186 0.87 -4.02 -16.09
C GLY A 186 -0.56 -4.53 -15.92
N ALA A 187 -1.22 -4.28 -14.79
CA ALA A 187 -2.62 -4.66 -14.54
C ALA A 187 -3.58 -3.47 -14.74
N PRO A 188 -4.78 -3.69 -15.34
CA PRO A 188 -5.83 -2.70 -15.41
C PRO A 188 -6.29 -2.25 -14.02
N ALA A 189 -6.34 -0.93 -13.81
CA ALA A 189 -6.68 -0.33 -12.53
C ALA A 189 -7.57 0.90 -12.71
N LEU A 190 -8.17 1.35 -11.62
CA LEU A 190 -8.93 2.60 -11.52
C LEU A 190 -8.24 3.49 -10.49
N SER A 191 -8.04 4.76 -10.84
CA SER A 191 -7.46 5.75 -9.94
C SER A 191 -8.54 6.63 -9.36
N PHE A 192 -8.50 6.85 -8.05
CA PHE A 192 -9.43 7.69 -7.31
C PHE A 192 -8.67 8.72 -6.48
N THR A 193 -9.25 9.90 -6.32
CA THR A 193 -8.66 11.00 -5.56
C THR A 193 -9.54 11.36 -4.36
N SER A 194 -8.90 11.60 -3.22
CA SER A 194 -9.51 12.14 -2.01
C SER A 194 -8.67 13.32 -1.48
N PRO A 195 -9.15 14.10 -0.49
CA PRO A 195 -8.34 15.12 0.16
C PRO A 195 -7.07 14.59 0.84
N ASP A 196 -7.07 13.30 1.20
CA ASP A 196 -5.98 12.62 1.91
C ASP A 196 -4.93 12.04 0.94
N GLY A 197 -5.24 11.96 -0.36
CA GLY A 197 -4.32 11.43 -1.35
C GLY A 197 -5.02 10.74 -2.53
N THR A 198 -4.33 9.76 -3.10
CA THR A 198 -4.85 8.93 -4.20
C THR A 198 -4.90 7.47 -3.82
N ALA A 199 -5.93 6.77 -4.28
CA ALA A 199 -6.09 5.33 -4.16
C ALA A 199 -6.21 4.72 -5.56
N THR A 200 -5.36 3.76 -5.86
CA THR A 200 -5.42 2.98 -7.10
C THR A 200 -5.89 1.57 -6.76
N VAL A 201 -6.97 1.13 -7.39
CA VAL A 201 -7.62 -0.17 -7.14
C VAL A 201 -7.68 -0.99 -8.41
N ALA A 202 -7.72 -2.32 -8.29
CA ALA A 202 -7.91 -3.21 -9.42
C ALA A 202 -9.23 -2.89 -10.14
N ALA A 203 -9.20 -2.81 -11.48
CA ALA A 203 -10.40 -2.51 -12.26
C ALA A 203 -11.43 -3.65 -12.23
N THR A 204 -10.97 -4.87 -11.96
CA THR A 204 -11.82 -6.06 -11.82
C THR A 204 -12.16 -6.31 -10.35
N GLU A 205 -13.34 -6.90 -10.12
CA GLU A 205 -13.70 -7.45 -8.81
C GLU A 205 -12.64 -8.44 -8.31
N PRO A 206 -12.36 -8.49 -7.00
CA PRO A 206 -13.08 -7.80 -5.93
C PRO A 206 -12.57 -6.36 -5.66
N HIS A 207 -11.84 -5.73 -6.58
CA HIS A 207 -11.30 -4.37 -6.41
C HIS A 207 -10.27 -4.22 -5.30
N TYR A 208 -9.29 -5.12 -5.28
CA TYR A 208 -8.13 -5.00 -4.41
C TYR A 208 -7.45 -3.64 -4.54
N LEU A 209 -7.08 -3.06 -3.40
CA LEU A 209 -6.20 -1.90 -3.39
C LEU A 209 -4.83 -2.31 -3.93
N LEU A 210 -4.27 -1.48 -4.80
CA LEU A 210 -2.96 -1.71 -5.40
C LEU A 210 -1.96 -0.65 -4.95
N ARG A 211 -2.41 0.58 -4.71
CA ARG A 211 -1.57 1.67 -4.22
C ARG A 211 -2.37 2.70 -3.45
N MET A 212 -1.79 3.22 -2.38
CA MET A 212 -2.17 4.49 -1.76
C MET A 212 -1.00 5.44 -1.85
N GLN A 213 -1.29 6.72 -2.06
CA GLN A 213 -0.28 7.76 -2.02
C GLN A 213 -0.81 8.98 -1.31
N ASP A 214 -0.15 9.32 -0.20
CA ASP A 214 -0.34 10.56 0.54
C ASP A 214 0.84 11.50 0.21
N PRO A 215 0.58 12.72 -0.28
CA PRO A 215 1.62 13.70 -0.58
C PRO A 215 2.58 14.01 0.58
N LYS A 216 2.15 13.83 1.83
CA LYS A 216 2.91 14.08 3.06
C LYS A 216 3.60 12.83 3.57
N SER A 217 2.93 11.68 3.48
CA SER A 217 3.32 10.44 4.16
C SER A 217 4.02 9.42 3.24
N GLY A 218 4.02 9.64 1.92
CA GLY A 218 4.62 8.76 0.93
C GLY A 218 3.61 7.85 0.24
N ALA A 219 4.09 6.75 -0.33
CA ALA A 219 3.26 5.78 -1.04
C ALA A 219 3.41 4.38 -0.45
N MET A 220 2.29 3.65 -0.43
CA MET A 220 2.17 2.26 -0.03
C MET A 220 1.61 1.47 -1.21
N GLU A 221 2.30 0.40 -1.60
CA GLU A 221 1.89 -0.53 -2.64
C GLU A 221 1.42 -1.84 -2.01
N PHE A 222 0.40 -2.42 -2.64
CA PHE A 222 -0.29 -3.63 -2.21
C PHE A 222 -0.30 -4.60 -3.38
N SER A 223 0.28 -5.76 -3.16
CA SER A 223 0.57 -6.74 -4.21
C SER A 223 0.32 -8.15 -3.67
N ASP A 224 0.36 -9.13 -4.57
CA ASP A 224 0.27 -10.55 -4.20
C ASP A 224 -0.91 -10.91 -3.28
N TRP A 225 -2.04 -10.24 -3.50
CA TRP A 225 -3.31 -10.59 -2.89
C TRP A 225 -3.66 -12.06 -3.15
N ASN A 226 -4.08 -12.76 -2.09
CA ASN A 226 -4.37 -14.19 -2.09
C ASN A 226 -3.19 -15.12 -2.46
N LYS A 227 -1.95 -14.64 -2.38
CA LYS A 227 -0.77 -15.47 -2.56
C LYS A 227 -0.02 -15.60 -1.24
N PRO A 228 -0.48 -16.46 -0.31
CA PRO A 228 0.20 -16.65 0.96
C PRO A 228 1.58 -17.24 0.72
N THR A 229 2.59 -16.66 1.36
CA THR A 229 3.94 -17.23 1.40
C THR A 229 4.13 -17.96 2.72
N THR A 230 4.81 -19.10 2.69
CA THR A 230 5.19 -19.81 3.91
C THR A 230 6.17 -18.97 4.72
N VAL A 231 5.77 -18.68 5.95
CA VAL A 231 6.61 -18.04 6.94
C VAL A 231 6.87 -19.07 8.04
N SER A 232 8.13 -19.25 8.44
CA SER A 232 8.53 -20.23 9.45
C SER A 232 9.12 -19.53 10.68
N GLU A 233 9.04 -20.19 11.84
CA GLU A 233 9.77 -19.76 13.03
C GLU A 233 11.27 -19.64 12.74
N PRO A 234 12.01 -18.77 13.46
CA PRO A 234 13.45 -18.68 13.28
C PRO A 234 14.12 -20.00 13.64
N PRO A 235 15.22 -20.37 12.96
CA PRO A 235 16.01 -21.52 13.37
C PRO A 235 16.44 -21.39 14.83
N ALA A 236 16.38 -22.47 15.62
CA ALA A 236 16.71 -22.44 17.05
C ALA A 236 18.11 -21.86 17.33
N ALA A 237 19.07 -22.10 16.45
CA ALA A 237 20.42 -21.53 16.55
C ALA A 237 20.48 -20.01 16.34
N GLU A 238 19.48 -19.42 15.68
CA GLU A 238 19.36 -17.98 15.46
C GLU A 238 18.49 -17.28 16.52
N ILE A 239 17.81 -18.03 17.37
CA ILE A 239 17.03 -17.47 18.49
C ILE A 239 17.99 -17.07 19.60
N TYR A 240 17.78 -15.89 20.18
CA TYR A 240 18.51 -15.45 21.36
C TYR A 240 18.08 -16.25 22.60
N SER A 241 19.05 -16.86 23.27
CA SER A 241 18.84 -17.66 24.48
C SER A 241 19.72 -17.17 25.66
N GLY A 242 20.18 -15.92 25.61
CA GLY A 242 21.02 -15.32 26.64
C GLY A 242 20.21 -14.68 27.78
N PRO A 243 20.87 -13.94 28.70
CA PRO A 243 20.19 -13.26 29.79
C PRO A 243 19.02 -12.39 29.29
N GLY A 244 17.85 -12.56 29.92
CA GLY A 244 16.64 -11.80 29.59
C GLY A 244 15.85 -12.31 28.38
N SER A 245 16.18 -13.48 27.81
CA SER A 245 15.35 -14.20 26.84
C SER A 245 14.00 -14.64 27.42
#